data_AF-A0A0M8KP68-F1
#
_entry.id   AF-A0A0M8KP68-F1
#
_cell.length_a   1.000
_cell.length_b   1.000
_cell.length_c   1.000
_cell.angle_alpha   90.00
_cell.angle_beta   90.00
_cell.angle_gamma   90.00
#
_symmetry.space_group_name_H-M   'P 1'
#
loop_
_entity.id
_entity.type
_entity.pdbx_description
1 polymer ?
#
loop_
_entity_poly.entity_id
_entity_poly.type
_entity_poly.pdbx_seq_one_letter_code
_entity_poly.pdbx_strand_id
1 'polypeptide(L)'
;MTLEDLREQGFPQLVLEAVDRLTKKPDVARADYFAAIRAHAVARVVKTADLIDNTDPERAALLGETTRSRLAEKYAESWALLLGDA
;
A
#
# COMPACT_ATOMS: atom_id res chain seq x y z
N MET A 1 15.03 1.10 -10.66
CA MET A 1 14.85 2.40 -9.98
C MET A 1 14.90 2.16 -8.47
N THR A 2 15.76 2.88 -7.76
CA THR A 2 15.95 2.81 -6.30
C THR A 2 15.46 4.10 -5.62
N LEU A 3 15.43 4.13 -4.28
CA LEU A 3 15.18 5.38 -3.54
C LEU A 3 16.29 6.41 -3.76
N GLU A 4 17.53 5.96 -3.98
CA GLU A 4 18.65 6.84 -4.33
C GLU A 4 18.40 7.52 -5.67
N ASP A 5 17.95 6.77 -6.68
CA ASP A 5 17.63 7.31 -8.00
C ASP A 5 16.54 8.40 -7.92
N LEU A 6 15.57 8.26 -7.02
CA LEU A 6 14.54 9.28 -6.77
C LEU A 6 15.11 10.50 -6.03
N ARG A 7 16.05 10.30 -5.11
CA ARG A 7 16.71 11.43 -4.45
C ARG A 7 17.56 12.23 -5.43
N GLU A 8 18.29 11.56 -6.31
CA GLU A 8 19.11 12.19 -7.36
C GLU A 8 18.26 12.99 -8.35
N GLN A 9 17.01 12.58 -8.58
CA GLN A 9 16.02 13.33 -9.36
C GLN A 9 15.43 14.55 -8.62
N GLY A 10 15.81 14.78 -7.36
CA GLY A 10 15.38 15.95 -6.59
C GLY A 10 14.02 15.81 -5.92
N PHE A 11 13.49 14.59 -5.76
CA PHE A 11 12.24 14.38 -5.02
C PHE A 11 12.41 14.77 -3.53
N PRO A 12 11.44 15.48 -2.92
CA PRO A 12 11.53 15.90 -1.53
C PRO A 12 11.67 14.72 -0.56
N GLN A 13 12.39 14.92 0.53
CA GLN A 13 12.59 13.89 1.58
C GLN A 13 11.27 13.29 2.08
N LEU A 14 10.24 14.12 2.28
CA LEU A 14 8.90 13.67 2.68
C LEU A 14 8.30 12.65 1.69
N VAL A 15 8.54 12.81 0.40
CA VAL A 15 8.08 11.90 -0.65
C VAL A 15 8.88 10.61 -0.60
N LEU A 16 10.21 10.70 -0.49
CA LEU A 16 11.09 9.53 -0.39
C LEU A 16 10.74 8.66 0.82
N GLU A 17 10.47 9.29 1.96
CA GLU A 17 10.06 8.63 3.20
C GLU A 17 8.71 7.93 3.10
N ALA A 18 7.77 8.50 2.34
CA ALA A 18 6.50 7.87 2.05
C ALA A 18 6.70 6.66 1.12
N VAL A 19 7.49 6.81 0.07
CA VAL A 19 7.78 5.74 -0.91
C VAL A 19 8.49 4.56 -0.25
N ASP A 20 9.47 4.80 0.63
CA ASP A 20 10.14 3.71 1.37
C ASP A 20 9.14 2.89 2.20
N ARG A 21 8.22 3.56 2.91
CA ARG A 21 7.20 2.91 3.73
C ARG A 21 6.13 2.19 2.90
N LEU A 22 5.82 2.69 1.71
CA LEU A 22 4.87 2.07 0.79
C LEU A 22 5.47 0.86 0.05
N THR A 23 6.78 0.79 -0.04
CA THR A 23 7.50 -0.29 -0.71
C THR A 23 7.58 -1.53 0.19
N LYS A 24 7.07 -2.65 -0.30
CA LYS A 24 7.11 -3.92 0.44
C LYS A 24 8.53 -4.47 0.50
N LYS A 25 8.93 -4.91 1.69
CA LYS A 25 10.22 -5.57 1.95
C LYS A 25 9.95 -7.05 2.26
N PRO A 26 10.68 -8.01 1.66
CA PRO A 26 10.37 -9.44 1.77
C PRO A 26 10.43 -9.96 3.21
N ASP A 27 11.31 -9.39 4.04
CA ASP A 27 11.55 -9.85 5.42
C ASP A 27 10.75 -9.06 6.48
N VAL A 28 9.79 -8.21 6.05
CA VAL A 28 8.98 -7.42 6.96
C VAL A 28 7.60 -8.04 7.10
N ALA A 29 7.20 -8.34 8.34
CA ALA A 29 5.87 -8.85 8.63
C ALA A 29 4.80 -7.85 8.17
N ARG A 30 3.66 -8.37 7.69
CA ARG A 30 2.61 -7.52 7.12
C ARG A 30 2.06 -6.50 8.12
N ALA A 31 1.92 -6.89 9.38
CA ALA A 31 1.48 -6.00 10.45
C ALA A 31 2.45 -4.82 10.65
N ASP A 32 3.76 -5.09 10.66
CA ASP A 32 4.80 -4.07 10.81
C ASP A 32 4.84 -3.11 9.60
N TYR A 33 4.65 -3.66 8.39
CA TYR A 33 4.52 -2.86 7.17
C TYR A 33 3.36 -1.86 7.27
N PHE A 34 2.17 -2.30 7.68
CA PHE A 34 1.04 -1.40 7.87
C PHE A 34 1.22 -0.45 9.06
N ALA A 35 1.89 -0.87 10.14
CA ALA A 35 2.23 0.02 11.25
C ALA A 35 3.12 1.18 10.80
N ALA A 36 4.14 0.91 9.99
CA ALA A 36 5.01 1.93 9.42
C ALA A 36 4.25 2.91 8.51
N ILE A 37 3.29 2.41 7.72
CA ILE A 37 2.40 3.25 6.90
C ILE A 37 1.51 4.12 7.79
N ARG A 38 0.87 3.55 8.83
CA ARG A 38 -0.02 4.29 9.73
C ARG A 38 0.72 5.44 10.43
N ALA A 39 2.00 5.27 10.75
CA ALA A 39 2.83 6.28 11.39
C ALA A 39 3.21 7.47 10.48
N HIS A 40 2.96 7.41 9.16
CA HIS A 40 3.34 8.47 8.22
C HIS A 40 2.13 8.99 7.43
N ALA A 41 1.79 10.28 7.59
CA ALA A 41 0.56 10.86 7.06
C ALA A 41 0.41 10.71 5.54
N VAL A 42 1.44 11.03 4.74
CA VAL A 42 1.39 10.92 3.28
C VAL A 42 1.24 9.45 2.83
N ALA A 43 2.06 8.54 3.39
CA ALA A 43 1.97 7.11 3.10
C ALA A 43 0.57 6.56 3.42
N ARG A 44 -0.05 6.97 4.53
CA ARG A 44 -1.42 6.56 4.87
C ARG A 44 -2.45 7.02 3.84
N VAL A 45 -2.38 8.28 3.39
CA VAL A 45 -3.28 8.80 2.34
C VAL A 45 -3.08 8.05 1.03
N VAL A 46 -1.83 7.89 0.59
CA VAL A 46 -1.51 7.20 -0.67
C VAL A 46 -1.93 5.73 -0.60
N LYS A 47 -1.71 5.06 0.54
CA LYS A 47 -2.13 3.66 0.72
C LYS A 47 -3.65 3.51 0.69
N THR A 48 -4.36 4.48 1.27
CA THR A 48 -5.83 4.52 1.22
C THR A 48 -6.31 4.65 -0.22
N ALA A 49 -5.72 5.57 -1.00
CA ALA A 49 -6.06 5.74 -2.42
C ALA A 49 -5.75 4.48 -3.25
N ASP A 50 -4.59 3.85 -3.02
CA ASP A 50 -4.23 2.55 -3.62
C ASP A 50 -5.25 1.46 -3.29
N LEU A 51 -5.72 1.38 -2.04
CA LEU A 51 -6.74 0.40 -1.66
C LEU A 51 -8.08 0.68 -2.33
N ILE A 52 -8.53 1.94 -2.35
CA ILE A 52 -9.78 2.34 -3.03
C ILE A 52 -9.73 1.93 -4.51
N ASP A 53 -8.70 2.33 -5.24
CA ASP A 53 -8.51 1.99 -6.66
C ASP A 53 -8.45 0.46 -6.86
N ASN A 54 -7.69 -0.24 -6.01
CA ASN A 54 -7.54 -1.67 -6.15
C ASN A 54 -8.83 -2.46 -5.87
N THR A 55 -9.74 -1.91 -5.06
CA THR A 55 -11.04 -2.49 -4.72
C THR A 55 -12.19 -1.95 -5.56
N ASP A 56 -11.90 -1.12 -6.55
CA ASP A 56 -12.90 -0.58 -7.46
C ASP A 56 -13.74 -1.72 -8.10
N PRO A 57 -15.08 -1.67 -8.01
CA PRO A 57 -15.95 -2.73 -8.50
C PRO A 57 -15.85 -2.96 -10.02
N GLU A 58 -15.68 -1.89 -10.81
CA GLU A 58 -15.52 -2.00 -12.27
C GLU A 58 -14.20 -2.69 -12.59
N ARG A 59 -13.12 -2.34 -11.90
CA ARG A 59 -11.82 -2.99 -12.06
C ARG A 59 -11.84 -4.45 -11.63
N ALA A 60 -12.52 -4.76 -10.52
CA ALA A 60 -12.67 -6.12 -10.03
C ALA A 60 -13.50 -6.98 -10.99
N ALA A 61 -14.51 -6.40 -11.67
CA ALA A 61 -15.35 -7.09 -12.64
C ALA A 61 -14.58 -7.59 -13.87
N LEU A 62 -13.47 -6.94 -14.23
CA LEU A 62 -12.59 -7.35 -15.33
C LEU A 62 -11.75 -8.60 -15.02
N LEU A 63 -11.66 -9.00 -13.75
CA LEU A 63 -10.87 -10.14 -13.31
C LEU A 63 -11.69 -11.43 -13.33
N GLY A 64 -11.02 -12.56 -13.60
CA GLY A 64 -11.61 -13.88 -13.41
C GLY A 64 -11.93 -14.17 -11.92
N GLU A 65 -12.92 -15.00 -11.68
CA GLU A 65 -13.52 -15.27 -10.36
C GLU A 65 -12.47 -15.61 -9.29
N THR A 66 -11.60 -16.59 -9.54
CA THR A 66 -10.54 -16.99 -8.59
C THR A 66 -9.63 -15.83 -8.19
N THR A 67 -9.21 -15.00 -9.16
CA THR A 67 -8.37 -13.83 -8.87
C THR A 67 -9.15 -12.78 -8.09
N ARG A 68 -10.42 -12.55 -8.46
CA ARG A 68 -11.29 -11.58 -7.80
C ARG A 68 -11.49 -11.94 -6.33
N SER A 69 -11.85 -13.19 -6.02
CA SER A 69 -12.08 -13.65 -4.64
C SER A 69 -10.81 -13.54 -3.78
N ARG A 70 -9.68 -14.05 -4.30
CA ARG A 70 -8.38 -13.95 -3.60
C ARG A 70 -7.97 -12.50 -3.32
N LEU A 71 -8.21 -11.60 -4.27
CA LEU A 71 -7.87 -10.19 -4.09
C LEU A 71 -8.83 -9.49 -3.12
N ALA A 72 -10.12 -9.82 -3.14
CA ALA A 72 -11.09 -9.29 -2.19
C ALA A 72 -10.68 -9.61 -0.74
N GLU A 73 -10.35 -10.86 -0.44
CA GLU A 73 -9.85 -11.28 0.88
C GLU A 73 -8.56 -10.53 1.27
N LYS A 74 -7.59 -10.48 0.35
CA LYS A 74 -6.31 -9.78 0.56
C LYS A 74 -6.52 -8.29 0.85
N TYR A 75 -7.44 -7.61 0.16
CA TYR A 75 -7.67 -6.17 0.36
C TYR A 75 -8.52 -5.90 1.60
N ALA A 76 -9.45 -6.79 1.97
CA ALA A 76 -10.16 -6.71 3.25
C ALA A 76 -9.19 -6.77 4.44
N GLU A 77 -8.25 -7.71 4.43
CA GLU A 77 -7.17 -7.79 5.44
C GLU A 77 -6.30 -6.53 5.45
N SER A 78 -6.02 -5.97 4.26
CA SER A 78 -5.24 -4.72 4.14
C SER A 78 -5.96 -3.53 4.75
N TRP A 79 -7.29 -3.44 4.61
CA TRP A 79 -8.10 -2.41 5.25
C TRP A 79 -8.09 -2.55 6.77
N ALA A 80 -8.30 -3.75 7.30
CA ALA A 80 -8.26 -3.99 8.75
C ALA A 80 -6.91 -3.57 9.37
N LEU A 81 -5.81 -3.95 8.72
CA LEU A 81 -4.47 -3.54 9.14
C LEU A 81 -4.23 -2.03 9.00
N LEU A 82 -4.76 -1.38 7.97
CA LEU A 82 -4.56 0.06 7.78
C LEU A 82 -5.35 0.90 8.80
N LEU A 83 -6.55 0.45 9.17
CA LEU A 83 -7.41 1.11 10.17
C LEU A 83 -6.94 0.83 11.61
N GLY A 84 -6.23 -0.28 11.84
CA GLY A 84 -5.75 -0.68 13.16
C GLY A 84 -6.76 -1.52 13.95
N ASP A 85 -7.72 -2.14 13.26
CA ASP A 85 -8.78 -2.98 13.85
C ASP A 85 -8.37 -4.47 13.97
N ALA A 86 -7.08 -4.77 13.80
CA ALA A 86 -6.51 -6.12 13.74
C ALA A 86 -5.35 -6.31 14.74
#